data_AF-A0A7S0HQG4-F1
#
_entry.id   AF-A0A7S0HQG4-F1
#
_cell.length_a   1.000
_cell.length_b   1.000
_cell.length_c   1.000
_cell.angle_alpha   90.00
_cell.angle_beta   90.00
_cell.angle_gamma   90.00
#
_symmetry.space_group_name_H-M   'P 1'
#
loop_
_entity.id
_entity.type
_entity.pdbx_description
1 polymer ?
#
loop_
_entity_poly.entity_id
_entity_poly.type
_entity_poly.pdbx_seq_one_letter_code
_entity_poly.pdbx_strand_id
1 'polypeptide(L)'
;ACFSASYGLRQRMLHFLHNLEYYMMFEVLEPNWHVLLQKLGAARKLDDLIAQHNGFLDKCLKECMLRDAVLLKLLAKLLTVCVIFADHTRLVMQDVAQVLAATPLASHGDARRAQ
;
A
#
# COMPACT_ATOMS: atom_id res chain seq x y z
N ALA A 1 15.69 -15.34 -13.90
CA ALA A 1 15.92 -15.51 -12.45
C ALA A 1 15.75 -14.20 -11.65
N CYS A 2 16.40 -13.09 -12.03
CA CYS A 2 16.29 -11.82 -11.28
C CYS A 2 14.86 -11.23 -11.30
N PHE A 3 14.23 -11.13 -12.48
CA PHE A 3 12.87 -10.61 -12.62
C PHE A 3 11.86 -11.42 -11.79
N SER A 4 11.89 -12.76 -11.87
CA SER A 4 10.98 -13.64 -11.10
C SER A 4 11.10 -13.46 -9.59
N ALA A 5 12.31 -13.23 -9.06
CA ALA A 5 12.51 -12.96 -7.64
C ALA A 5 11.92 -11.59 -7.22
N SER A 6 12.10 -10.56 -8.05
CA SER A 6 11.48 -9.24 -7.86
C SER A 6 9.95 -9.31 -7.87
N TYR A 7 9.35 -10.04 -8.82
CA TYR A 7 7.90 -10.28 -8.85
C TYR A 7 7.41 -10.98 -7.57
N GLY A 8 8.13 -12.01 -7.10
CA GLY A 8 7.80 -12.71 -5.87
C GLY A 8 7.83 -11.79 -4.64
N LEU A 9 8.87 -10.96 -4.50
CA LEU A 9 8.97 -9.99 -3.41
C LEU A 9 7.83 -8.97 -3.46
N ARG A 10 7.51 -8.45 -4.65
CA ARG A 10 6.39 -7.53 -4.86
C ARG A 10 5.06 -8.12 -4.39
N GLN A 11 4.79 -9.39 -4.74
CA GLN A 11 3.56 -10.05 -4.32
C GLN A 11 3.47 -10.19 -2.80
N ARG A 12 4.58 -10.49 -2.11
CA ARG A 12 4.61 -10.55 -0.64
C ARG A 12 4.36 -9.18 -0.01
N MET A 13 4.96 -8.12 -0.55
CA MET A 13 4.74 -6.74 -0.09
C MET A 13 3.27 -6.32 -0.26
N LEU A 14 2.68 -6.59 -1.43
CA LEU A 14 1.26 -6.29 -1.71
C LEU A 14 0.31 -7.10 -0.84
N HIS A 15 0.59 -8.39 -0.66
CA HIS A 15 -0.21 -9.24 0.21
C HIS A 15 -0.22 -8.71 1.64
N PHE A 16 0.95 -8.34 2.19
CA PHE A 16 1.02 -7.74 3.52
C PHE A 16 0.20 -6.44 3.61
N LEU A 17 0.37 -5.53 2.66
CA LEU A 17 -0.35 -4.25 2.60
C LEU A 17 -1.87 -4.44 2.57
N HIS A 18 -2.36 -5.32 1.70
CA HIS A 18 -3.78 -5.62 1.64
C HIS A 18 -4.28 -6.17 2.98
N ASN A 19 -3.64 -7.20 3.55
CA ASN A 19 -4.09 -7.76 4.83
C ASN A 19 -4.16 -6.69 5.93
N LEU A 20 -3.18 -5.78 5.98
CA LEU A 20 -3.17 -4.68 6.95
C LEU A 20 -4.32 -3.70 6.73
N GLU A 21 -4.55 -3.27 5.49
CA GLU A 21 -5.64 -2.35 5.14
C GLU A 21 -7.01 -2.97 5.42
N TYR A 22 -7.21 -4.23 5.02
CA TYR A 22 -8.42 -5.00 5.29
C TYR A 22 -8.69 -5.09 6.80
N TYR A 23 -7.66 -5.38 7.59
CA TYR A 23 -7.78 -5.40 9.04
C TYR A 23 -8.21 -4.02 9.59
N MET A 24 -7.54 -2.94 9.21
CA MET A 24 -7.89 -1.60 9.69
C MET A 24 -9.32 -1.23 9.31
N MET A 25 -9.75 -1.52 8.07
CA MET A 25 -11.06 -1.12 7.59
C MET A 25 -12.21 -1.94 8.21
N PHE A 26 -12.14 -3.27 8.12
CA PHE A 26 -13.26 -4.15 8.45
C PHE A 26 -13.26 -4.65 9.89
N GLU A 27 -12.08 -4.87 10.49
CA GLU A 27 -12.00 -5.39 11.86
C GLU A 27 -11.95 -4.26 12.91
N VAL A 28 -11.53 -3.05 12.50
CA VAL A 28 -11.39 -1.92 13.44
C VAL A 28 -12.34 -0.76 13.11
N LEU A 29 -12.24 -0.16 11.93
CA LEU A 29 -12.99 1.07 11.62
C LEU A 29 -14.50 0.83 11.56
N GLU A 30 -14.94 -0.15 10.75
CA GLU A 30 -16.36 -0.44 10.56
C GLU A 30 -17.12 -0.78 11.86
N PRO A 31 -16.65 -1.71 12.72
CA PRO A 31 -17.37 -2.04 13.94
C PRO A 31 -17.39 -0.87 14.94
N ASN A 32 -16.29 -0.12 15.06
CA ASN A 32 -16.24 1.04 15.94
C ASN A 32 -17.15 2.18 15.45
N TRP A 33 -17.29 2.34 14.13
CA TRP A 33 -18.21 3.31 13.54
C TRP A 33 -19.67 2.97 13.84
N HIS A 34 -20.06 1.70 13.71
CA HIS A 34 -21.39 1.24 14.08
C HIS A 34 -21.71 1.51 15.56
N VAL A 35 -20.75 1.26 16.46
CA VAL A 35 -20.89 1.58 17.88
C VAL A 35 -21.04 3.08 18.11
N LEU A 36 -20.27 3.91 17.42
CA LEU A 36 -20.38 5.37 17.51
C LEU A 36 -21.77 5.85 17.09
N LEU A 37 -22.29 5.38 15.95
CA LEU A 37 -23.63 5.75 15.46
C LEU A 37 -24.73 5.40 16.48
N GLN A 38 -24.67 4.23 17.09
CA GLN A 38 -25.62 3.82 18.13
C GLN A 38 -25.57 4.76 19.34
N LYS A 39 -24.37 5.14 19.78
CA LYS A 39 -24.19 6.04 20.93
C LYS A 39 -24.58 7.49 20.62
N LEU A 40 -24.35 7.95 19.39
CA LEU A 40 -24.76 9.28 18.93
C LEU A 40 -26.28 9.42 18.91
N GLY A 41 -27.02 8.39 18.51
CA GLY A 41 -28.49 8.40 18.54
C GLY A 41 -29.09 8.58 19.94
N ALA A 42 -28.32 8.29 21.00
CA ALA A 42 -28.74 8.46 22.39
C ALA A 42 -28.22 9.75 23.05
N ALA A 43 -27.27 10.46 22.42
CA ALA A 43 -26.63 11.64 23.00
C ALA A 43 -27.60 12.84 22.98
N ARG A 44 -27.68 13.57 24.10
CA ARG A 44 -28.60 14.71 24.26
C ARG A 44 -27.90 16.07 24.38
N LYS A 45 -26.59 16.07 24.61
CA LYS A 45 -25.76 17.27 24.78
C LYS A 45 -24.57 17.24 23.85
N LEU A 46 -24.07 18.42 23.50
CA LEU A 46 -22.88 18.57 22.67
C LEU A 46 -21.64 17.93 23.30
N ASP A 47 -21.44 18.11 24.61
CA ASP A 47 -20.29 17.54 25.32
C ASP A 47 -20.29 16.00 25.27
N ASP A 48 -21.47 15.38 25.36
CA ASP A 48 -21.61 13.93 25.23
C ASP A 48 -21.21 13.46 23.83
N LEU A 49 -21.59 14.21 22.79
CA LEU A 49 -21.23 13.93 21.39
C LEU A 49 -19.70 13.99 21.19
N ILE A 50 -19.05 15.04 21.71
CA ILE A 50 -17.60 15.20 21.64
C ILE A 50 -16.90 14.05 22.39
N ALA A 51 -17.41 13.67 23.57
CA ALA A 51 -16.86 12.57 24.34
C ALA A 51 -16.96 11.23 23.59
N GLN A 52 -18.10 10.93 22.95
CA GLN A 52 -18.25 9.70 22.16
C GLN A 52 -17.35 9.68 20.92
N HIS A 53 -17.22 10.81 20.22
CA HIS A 53 -16.31 10.92 19.08
C HIS A 53 -14.85 10.73 19.47
N ASN A 54 -14.39 11.37 20.54
CA ASN A 54 -13.02 11.20 21.05
C ASN A 54 -12.78 9.76 21.49
N GLY A 55 -13.77 9.11 22.14
CA GLY A 55 -13.69 7.70 22.50
C GLY A 55 -13.58 6.76 21.29
N PHE A 56 -14.30 7.06 20.20
CA PHE A 56 -14.17 6.32 18.93
C PHE A 56 -12.75 6.44 18.37
N LEU A 57 -12.21 7.67 18.27
CA LEU A 57 -10.85 7.89 17.77
C LEU A 57 -9.80 7.17 18.60
N ASP A 58 -9.90 7.27 19.93
CA ASP A 58 -8.95 6.62 20.84
C ASP A 58 -8.97 5.09 20.69
N LYS A 59 -10.17 4.52 20.51
CA LYS A 59 -10.35 3.09 20.31
C LYS A 59 -9.78 2.64 18.96
N CYS A 60 -10.11 3.34 17.87
CA CYS A 60 -9.57 3.06 16.54
C CYS A 60 -8.04 3.17 16.50
N LEU A 61 -7.45 4.19 17.11
CA LEU A 61 -5.99 4.34 17.17
C LEU A 61 -5.31 3.21 17.94
N LYS A 62 -5.94 2.75 19.03
CA LYS A 62 -5.43 1.64 19.83
C LYS A 62 -5.54 0.31 19.09
N GLU A 63 -6.70 0.03 18.51
CA GLU A 63 -7.01 -1.25 17.85
C GLU A 63 -6.34 -1.37 16.46
N CYS A 64 -6.13 -0.27 15.74
CA CYS A 64 -5.26 -0.24 14.56
C CYS A 64 -3.76 -0.38 14.89
N MET A 65 -3.42 -0.59 16.17
CA MET A 65 -2.05 -0.73 16.67
C MET A 65 -1.15 0.51 16.46
N LEU A 66 -1.76 1.69 16.28
CA LEU A 66 -1.07 2.95 16.01
C LEU A 66 -0.58 3.66 17.27
N ARG A 67 -1.02 3.21 18.46
CA ARG A 67 -0.57 3.75 19.76
C ARG A 67 0.70 3.07 20.31
N ASP A 68 1.10 1.94 19.73
CA ASP A 68 2.39 1.30 20.04
C ASP A 68 3.49 1.91 19.18
N ALA A 69 4.36 2.72 19.80
CA ALA A 69 5.41 3.44 19.10
C ALA A 69 6.47 2.52 18.47
N VAL A 70 6.68 1.30 19.01
CA VAL A 70 7.65 0.35 18.46
C VAL A 70 7.07 -0.29 17.22
N LEU A 71 5.82 -0.77 17.31
CA LEU A 71 5.13 -1.39 16.20
C LEU A 71 4.87 -0.41 15.06
N LEU A 72 4.45 0.82 15.38
CA LEU A 72 4.26 1.88 14.38
C LEU A 72 5.57 2.22 13.65
N LYS A 73 6.70 2.29 14.38
CA LYS A 73 8.02 2.50 13.75
C LYS A 73 8.40 1.34 12.84
N LEU A 74 8.13 0.10 13.23
CA LEU A 74 8.42 -1.07 12.41
C LEU A 74 7.56 -1.07 11.14
N LEU A 75 6.26 -0.79 11.28
CA LEU A 75 5.34 -0.69 10.17
C LEU A 75 5.75 0.42 9.20
N ALA A 76 6.08 1.61 9.70
CA ALA A 76 6.56 2.72 8.89
C ALA A 76 7.82 2.33 8.10
N LYS A 77 8.81 1.69 8.73
CA LYS A 77 10.01 1.19 8.05
C LYS A 77 9.67 0.19 6.94
N LEU A 78 8.76 -0.74 7.21
CA LEU A 78 8.34 -1.73 6.22
C LEU A 78 7.67 -1.08 5.01
N LEU A 79 6.77 -0.12 5.25
CA LEU A 79 6.12 0.67 4.20
C LEU A 79 7.14 1.50 3.40
N THR A 80 8.12 2.12 4.07
CA THR A 80 9.22 2.83 3.39
C THR A 80 10.01 1.88 2.49
N VAL A 81 10.33 0.67 2.94
CA VAL A 81 11.02 -0.33 2.10
C VAL A 81 10.17 -0.72 0.89
N CYS A 82 8.85 -0.88 1.03
CA CYS A 82 7.95 -1.12 -0.10
C CYS A 82 7.99 0.02 -1.13
N VAL A 83 8.01 1.27 -0.67
CA VAL A 83 8.10 2.46 -1.54
C VAL A 83 9.44 2.52 -2.26
N ILE A 84 10.55 2.34 -1.53
CA ILE A 84 11.90 2.31 -2.10
C ILE A 84 12.01 1.19 -3.16
N PHE A 85 11.49 0.00 -2.84
CA PHE A 85 11.45 -1.11 -3.79
C PHE A 85 10.63 -0.79 -5.05
N ALA A 86 9.47 -0.14 -4.89
CA ALA A 86 8.62 0.24 -6.01
C ALA A 86 9.31 1.25 -6.93
N ASP A 87 9.97 2.27 -6.37
CA ASP A 87 10.69 3.27 -7.17
C ASP A 87 11.89 2.68 -7.89
N HIS A 88 12.73 1.88 -7.21
CA HIS A 88 13.83 1.18 -7.87
C HIS A 88 13.35 0.23 -8.97
N THR A 89 12.27 -0.51 -8.72
CA THR A 89 11.68 -1.38 -9.74
C THR A 89 11.23 -0.56 -10.94
N ARG A 90 10.58 0.60 -10.72
CA ARG A 90 10.16 1.50 -11.80
C ARG A 90 11.32 2.00 -12.64
N LEU A 91 12.41 2.44 -12.01
CA LEU A 91 13.62 2.91 -12.69
C LEU A 91 14.24 1.81 -13.57
N VAL A 92 14.44 0.62 -12.99
CA VAL A 92 15.01 -0.52 -13.74
C VAL A 92 14.10 -0.93 -14.91
N MET A 93 12.77 -0.92 -14.72
CA MET A 93 11.86 -1.23 -15.82
C MET A 93 11.92 -0.18 -16.94
N GLN A 94 12.14 1.11 -16.61
CA GLN A 94 12.31 2.17 -17.61
C GLN A 94 13.60 1.98 -18.41
N ASP A 95 14.72 1.68 -17.75
CA ASP A 95 16.00 1.43 -18.42
C ASP A 95 15.92 0.20 -19.35
N VAL A 96 15.30 -0.88 -18.87
CA VAL A 96 15.06 -2.08 -19.69
C VAL A 96 14.19 -1.75 -20.92
N ALA A 97 13.14 -0.94 -20.75
CA ALA A 97 12.30 -0.52 -21.87
C ALA A 97 13.07 0.31 -22.91
N GLN A 98 13.99 1.19 -22.47
CA GLN A 98 14.84 1.97 -23.38
C GLN A 98 15.83 1.09 -24.14
N VAL A 99 16.48 0.13 -23.48
CA VAL A 99 17.40 -0.82 -24.14
C VAL A 99 16.66 -1.65 -25.18
N LEU A 100 15.45 -2.12 -24.85
CA LEU A 100 14.61 -2.85 -25.81
C LEU A 100 14.21 -1.97 -27.01
N ALA A 101 13.88 -0.70 -26.78
CA ALA A 101 13.54 0.25 -27.84
C ALA A 101 14.74 0.66 -28.71
N ALA A 102 15.95 0.68 -28.15
CA ALA A 102 17.19 1.03 -28.84
C ALA A 102 17.80 -0.15 -29.62
N THR A 103 17.27 -1.36 -29.46
CA THR A 103 17.72 -2.52 -30.24
C THR A 103 17.22 -2.35 -31.68
N PRO A 104 18.10 -2.17 -32.69
CA PRO A 104 17.65 -2.01 -34.06
C PRO A 104 16.98 -3.31 -34.49
N LEU A 105 15.75 -3.26 -35.02
CA LEU A 105 15.27 -4.34 -35.87
C LEU A 105 16.27 -4.45 -37.01
N ALA A 106 17.08 -5.52 -37.01
CA ALA A 106 17.97 -5.81 -38.11
C ALA A 106 17.12 -5.87 -39.39
N SER A 107 17.28 -4.87 -40.25
CA SER A 107 16.72 -4.81 -41.59
C SER A 107 17.39 -5.89 -42.44
N HIS A 108 16.88 -7.12 -42.35
CA HIS A 108 17.12 -8.13 -43.37
C HIS A 108 16.27 -7.77 -44.60
N GLY A 109 16.83 -6.95 -45.50
CA GLY A 109 16.13 -6.54 -46.72
C GLY A 109 16.93 -5.79 -47.78
N ASP A 110 18.06 -5.14 -47.46
CA ASP A 110 18.90 -4.46 -48.45
C ASP A 110 19.99 -5.39 -49.02
N ALA A 111 19.58 -6.40 -49.80
CA ALA A 111 20.51 -7.22 -50.59
C ALA A 111 19.90 -7.80 -51.88
N ARG A 112 18.95 -7.10 -52.52
CA ARG A 112 18.50 -7.40 -53.90
C ARG A 112 18.35 -6.12 -54.72
N ARG A 113 19.45 -5.39 -54.90
CA ARG A 113 19.66 -4.44 -55.99
C ARG A 113 21.08 -4.62 -56.53
N ALA A 114 21.29 -5.69 -57.29
CA ALA A 114 22.38 -5.84 -58.25
C ALA A 114 22.32 -7.26 -58.85
N GLN A 115 21.32 -7.53 -59.70
CA GLN A 115 21.50 -8.32 -60.92
C GLN A 115 20.27 -8.20 -61.81
#